data_AF-A0A3B0TPZ7-F1
#
_entry.id   AF-A0A3B0TPZ7-F1
#
_cell.length_a   1.000
_cell.length_b   1.000
_cell.length_c   1.000
_cell.angle_alpha   90.00
_cell.angle_beta   90.00
_cell.angle_gamma   90.00
#
_symmetry.space_group_name_H-M   'P 1'
#
loop_
_entity.id
_entity.type
_entity.pdbx_description
1 polymer ?
#
loop_
_entity_poly.entity_id
_entity_poly.type
_entity_poly.pdbx_seq_one_letter_code
_entity_poly.pdbx_strand_id
1 'polypeptide(L)'
;GAILVPVEEGIPGIDGNLTFEVVLNDSDDFGTVKAIVEAPIGVPIVDESTFDQRTMWSPRNKTPLFLLILPNLLIFSIWGLIIYLITNLFKITKS
;
A
#
# COMPACT_ATOMS: atom_id res chain seq x y z
N GLY A 1 -29.74 20.32 -30.07
CA GLY A 1 -28.28 20.44 -30.24
C GLY A 1 -27.61 19.46 -29.29
N ALA A 2 -26.39 19.02 -29.61
CA ALA A 2 -25.59 18.19 -28.72
C ALA A 2 -24.27 18.92 -28.43
N ILE A 3 -23.84 18.91 -27.18
CA ILE A 3 -22.54 19.45 -26.76
C ILE A 3 -21.67 18.26 -26.41
N LEU A 4 -20.50 18.16 -27.06
CA LEU A 4 -19.51 17.12 -26.81
C LEU A 4 -18.33 17.77 -26.09
N VAL A 5 -18.04 17.32 -24.88
CA VAL A 5 -16.91 17.80 -24.08
C VAL A 5 -15.99 16.59 -23.79
N PRO A 6 -14.70 16.66 -24.13
CA PRO A 6 -13.75 15.61 -23.79
C PRO A 6 -13.53 15.57 -22.27
N VAL A 7 -13.46 14.36 -21.70
CA VAL A 7 -13.12 14.15 -20.29
C VAL A 7 -11.61 13.97 -20.20
N GLU A 8 -10.93 14.75 -19.36
CA GLU A 8 -9.49 14.63 -19.12
C GLU A 8 -9.17 13.35 -18.32
N GLU A 9 -8.03 12.72 -18.62
CA GLU A 9 -7.56 11.54 -17.89
C GLU A 9 -7.08 11.92 -16.48
N GLY A 10 -7.29 11.04 -15.51
CA GLY A 10 -6.82 11.22 -14.13
C GLY A 10 -7.79 11.93 -13.18
N ILE A 11 -9.04 12.16 -13.59
CA ILE A 11 -10.09 12.69 -12.70
C ILE A 11 -10.49 11.59 -11.69
N PRO A 12 -10.28 11.79 -10.38
CA PRO A 12 -10.66 10.80 -9.38
C PRO A 12 -12.19 10.77 -9.24
N GLY A 13 -12.78 9.59 -9.45
CA GLY A 13 -14.18 9.32 -9.17
C GLY A 13 -14.36 8.64 -7.81
N ILE A 14 -15.54 8.76 -7.21
CA ILE A 14 -15.92 7.96 -6.04
C ILE A 14 -16.41 6.62 -6.57
N ASP A 15 -15.77 5.52 -6.18
CA ASP A 15 -16.14 4.14 -6.60
C ASP A 15 -16.21 3.94 -8.14
N GLY A 16 -15.42 4.69 -8.90
CA GLY A 16 -15.45 4.63 -10.38
C GLY A 16 -16.61 5.40 -11.01
N ASN A 17 -17.40 6.16 -10.24
CA ASN A 17 -18.42 7.07 -10.75
C ASN A 17 -17.89 8.49 -10.90
N LEU A 18 -18.26 9.14 -12.00
CA LEU A 18 -18.03 10.57 -12.23
C LEU A 18 -19.37 11.30 -12.16
N THR A 19 -19.41 12.34 -11.33
CA THR A 19 -20.57 13.23 -11.23
C THR A 19 -20.31 14.46 -12.10
N PHE A 20 -21.12 14.63 -13.15
CA PHE A 20 -21.07 15.78 -14.03
C PHE A 20 -22.11 16.80 -13.63
N GLU A 21 -21.68 18.04 -13.42
CA GLU A 21 -22.56 19.17 -13.21
C GLU A 21 -22.55 20.05 -14.47
N VAL A 22 -23.70 20.14 -15.14
CA VAL A 22 -23.89 21.03 -16.27
C VAL A 22 -24.70 22.23 -15.78
N VAL A 23 -24.07 23.40 -15.77
CA VAL A 23 -24.70 24.66 -15.40
C VAL A 23 -24.84 25.53 -16.64
N LEU A 24 -26.09 25.90 -16.95
CA LEU A 24 -26.42 26.91 -17.95
C LEU A 24 -26.72 28.21 -17.20
N ASN A 25 -25.84 29.19 -17.32
CA ASN A 25 -26.03 30.51 -16.71
C ASN A 25 -26.80 31.42 -17.67
N ASP A 26 -27.73 32.21 -17.11
CA ASP A 26 -28.45 33.30 -17.77
C ASP A 26 -29.18 32.94 -19.07
N SER A 27 -30.10 31.97 -19.01
CA SER A 27 -31.09 31.80 -20.09
C SER A 27 -32.19 32.85 -19.95
N ASP A 28 -32.43 33.64 -21.02
CA ASP A 28 -33.50 34.66 -21.06
C ASP A 28 -34.89 34.07 -20.77
N ASP A 29 -35.13 32.79 -21.09
CA ASP A 29 -36.42 32.11 -20.92
C ASP A 29 -36.52 31.29 -19.62
N PHE A 30 -35.40 30.76 -19.08
CA PHE A 30 -35.41 29.77 -18.00
C PHE A 30 -34.52 30.10 -16.80
N GLY A 31 -33.78 31.22 -16.81
CA GLY A 31 -32.82 31.57 -15.76
C GLY A 31 -31.62 30.62 -15.70
N THR A 32 -31.06 30.39 -14.51
CA THR A 32 -29.95 29.44 -14.30
C THR A 32 -30.48 28.01 -14.17
N VAL A 33 -30.06 27.12 -15.09
CA VAL A 33 -30.46 25.70 -15.06
C VAL A 33 -29.25 24.85 -14.68
N LYS A 34 -29.41 23.99 -13.68
CA LYS A 34 -28.38 23.03 -13.23
C LYS A 34 -28.88 21.60 -13.39
N ALA A 35 -28.10 20.78 -14.08
CA ALA A 35 -28.34 19.34 -14.20
C ALA A 35 -27.13 18.58 -13.62
N ILE A 36 -27.41 17.57 -12.80
CA ILE A 36 -26.40 16.68 -12.22
C ILE A 36 -26.61 15.29 -12.85
N VAL A 37 -25.57 14.74 -13.44
CA VAL A 37 -25.58 13.41 -14.06
C VAL A 37 -24.49 12.56 -13.44
N GLU A 38 -24.88 11.45 -12.81
CA GLU A 38 -23.97 10.44 -12.28
C GLU A 38 -23.81 9.34 -13.32
N ALA A 39 -22.56 9.07 -13.73
CA ALA A 39 -22.28 8.06 -14.73
C ALA A 39 -21.10 7.15 -14.31
N PRO A 40 -21.22 5.82 -14.48
CA PRO A 40 -20.18 4.85 -14.13
C PRO A 40 -19.14 4.74 -15.25
N ILE A 41 -18.34 5.81 -15.43
CA ILE A 41 -17.38 5.93 -16.55
C ILE A 41 -15.92 5.71 -16.08
N GLY A 42 -15.67 5.64 -14.77
CA GLY A 42 -14.34 5.53 -14.19
C GLY A 42 -13.88 4.10 -13.92
N VAL A 43 -12.56 3.89 -13.95
CA VAL A 43 -11.91 2.68 -13.41
C VAL A 43 -11.69 2.89 -11.91
N PRO A 44 -12.12 1.98 -11.02
CA PRO A 44 -11.88 2.12 -9.59
C PRO A 44 -10.38 2.08 -9.31
N ILE A 45 -9.85 3.14 -8.70
CA ILE A 45 -8.49 3.17 -8.18
C ILE A 45 -8.52 2.42 -6.85
N VAL A 46 -8.03 1.18 -6.85
CA VAL A 46 -7.92 0.37 -5.63
C VAL A 46 -6.64 0.75 -4.91
N ASP A 47 -6.72 0.93 -3.59
CA ASP A 47 -5.54 1.19 -2.76
C ASP A 47 -4.63 -0.05 -2.74
N GLU A 48 -3.45 0.07 -3.34
CA GLU A 48 -2.40 -0.97 -3.35
C GLU A 48 -1.58 -0.91 -2.06
N SER A 49 -2.25 -1.11 -0.92
CA SER A 49 -1.60 -1.08 0.39
C SER A 49 -0.90 -2.40 0.71
N THR A 50 0.42 -2.34 0.97
CA THR A 50 1.22 -3.48 1.43
C THR A 50 1.22 -3.66 2.95
N PHE A 51 0.36 -2.91 3.67
CA PHE A 51 0.32 -2.85 5.12
C PHE A 51 0.18 -4.24 5.76
N ASP A 52 -0.73 -5.09 5.29
CA ASP A 52 -0.97 -6.41 5.90
C ASP A 52 -0.06 -7.54 5.41
N GLN A 53 0.84 -7.25 4.46
CA GLN A 53 1.80 -8.20 3.90
C GLN A 53 3.08 -8.26 4.76
N ARG A 54 4.00 -9.22 4.55
CA ARG A 54 5.27 -9.26 5.29
C ARG A 54 6.35 -8.42 4.62
N THR A 55 6.26 -7.11 4.72
CA THR A 55 7.22 -6.17 4.10
C THR A 55 7.97 -5.33 5.13
N MET A 56 8.98 -4.60 4.70
CA MET A 56 9.76 -3.69 5.57
C MET A 56 8.91 -2.55 6.17
N TRP A 57 7.75 -2.27 5.59
CA TRP A 57 6.88 -1.14 5.92
C TRP A 57 5.57 -1.58 6.60
N SER A 58 5.44 -2.87 6.88
CA SER A 58 4.25 -3.46 7.50
C SER A 58 4.32 -3.39 9.03
N PRO A 59 3.18 -3.52 9.75
CA PRO A 59 3.15 -3.47 11.21
C PRO A 59 4.09 -4.49 11.87
N ARG A 60 4.42 -4.26 13.14
CA ARG A 60 5.39 -5.05 13.91
C ARG A 60 5.15 -6.58 13.86
N ASN A 61 3.91 -7.04 13.76
CA ASN A 61 3.57 -8.47 13.68
C ASN A 61 3.82 -9.10 12.29
N LYS A 62 4.14 -8.28 11.27
CA LYS A 62 4.36 -8.67 9.87
C LYS A 62 5.81 -8.49 9.42
N THR A 63 6.80 -8.56 10.32
CA THR A 63 8.21 -8.41 9.96
C THR A 63 8.68 -9.42 8.89
N PRO A 64 9.42 -9.03 7.84
CA PRO A 64 9.97 -9.96 6.85
C PRO A 64 10.76 -11.13 7.46
N LEU A 65 10.62 -12.34 6.91
CA LEU A 65 11.20 -13.56 7.49
C LEU A 65 12.73 -13.51 7.59
N PHE A 66 13.41 -12.88 6.63
CA PHE A 66 14.87 -12.82 6.64
C PHE A 66 15.41 -12.07 7.86
N LEU A 67 14.70 -11.03 8.33
CA LEU A 67 15.05 -10.27 9.55
C LEU A 67 14.82 -11.08 10.83
N LEU A 68 13.97 -12.10 10.79
CA LEU A 68 13.82 -13.03 11.91
C LEU A 68 14.88 -14.12 11.85
N ILE A 69 15.13 -14.70 10.69
CA ILE A 69 16.01 -15.88 10.57
C ILE A 69 17.48 -15.50 10.73
N LEU A 70 17.97 -14.48 10.02
CA LEU A 70 19.41 -14.17 9.97
C LEU A 70 19.99 -13.78 11.34
N PRO A 71 19.39 -12.85 12.11
CA PRO A 71 19.95 -12.46 13.40
C PRO A 71 19.94 -13.61 14.41
N ASN A 72 18.88 -14.42 14.43
CA ASN A 72 18.79 -15.58 15.32
C ASN A 72 19.83 -16.65 14.98
N LEU A 73 20.12 -16.87 13.69
CA LEU A 73 21.16 -17.79 13.25
C LEU A 73 22.56 -17.28 13.63
N LEU A 74 22.82 -15.97 13.50
CA LEU A 74 24.07 -15.36 13.95
C LEU A 74 24.27 -15.55 15.47
N ILE A 75 23.23 -15.28 16.27
CA ILE A 75 23.26 -15.51 17.72
C ILE A 75 23.56 -16.98 18.02
N PHE A 76 22.88 -17.90 17.35
CA PHE A 76 23.10 -19.35 17.52
C PHE A 76 24.54 -19.76 17.17
N SER A 77 25.09 -19.22 16.08
CA SER A 77 26.48 -19.48 15.65
C SER A 77 27.50 -19.02 16.70
N ILE A 78 27.30 -17.84 17.27
CA ILE A 78 28.18 -17.29 18.31
C ILE A 78 28.13 -18.16 19.56
N TRP A 79 26.94 -18.57 20.01
CA TRP A 79 26.79 -19.49 21.14
C TRP A 79 27.49 -20.83 20.89
N GLY A 80 27.36 -21.39 19.69
CA GLY A 80 28.05 -22.62 19.29
C GLY A 80 29.57 -22.48 19.39
N LEU A 81 30.13 -21.37 18.90
CA LEU A 81 31.57 -21.08 19.00
C LEU A 81 32.02 -20.97 20.47
N ILE A 82 31.27 -20.27 21.31
CA ILE A 82 31.58 -20.11 22.74
C ILE A 82 31.61 -21.48 23.43
N ILE A 83 30.59 -22.31 23.21
CA ILE A 83 30.52 -23.66 23.77
C ILE A 83 31.72 -24.50 23.30
N TYR A 84 32.05 -24.45 22.01
CA TYR A 84 33.20 -25.15 21.46
C TYR A 84 34.50 -24.75 22.18
N LEU A 85 34.76 -23.44 22.34
CA LEU A 85 35.95 -22.94 23.02
C LEU A 85 35.99 -23.39 24.48
N ILE A 86 34.86 -23.33 25.20
CA ILE A 86 34.75 -23.80 26.59
C ILE A 86 35.08 -25.29 26.68
N THR A 87 34.50 -26.14 25.82
CA THR A 87 34.80 -27.58 25.82
C THR A 87 36.27 -27.86 25.51
N ASN A 88 36.88 -27.10 24.60
CA ASN A 88 38.28 -27.23 24.27
C ASN A 88 39.18 -26.83 25.46
N LEU A 89 38.82 -25.76 26.17
CA LEU A 89 39.54 -25.33 27.37
C LEU A 89 39.51 -26.44 28.44
N PHE A 90 38.34 -26.98 28.77
CA PHE A 90 38.22 -28.07 29.75
C PHE A 90 38.99 -29.33 29.34
N LYS A 91 39.06 -29.62 28.04
CA LYS A 91 39.84 -30.74 27.50
C LYS A 91 41.34 -30.54 27.72
N ILE A 92 41.83 -29.32 27.56
CA ILE A 92 43.24 -28.97 27.81
C ILE A 92 43.54 -29.00 29.30
N THR A 93 42.69 -28.43 30.16
CA THR A 93 42.95 -28.37 31.61
C THR A 93 42.94 -29.72 32.30
N LYS A 94 42.27 -30.72 31.70
CA LYS A 94 42.17 -32.08 32.23
C LYS A 94 43.26 -33.01 31.67
N SER A 95 44.01 -32.56 30.66
CA SER A 95 45.18 -33.26 30.12
C SER A 95 46.46 -32.82 30.81
#